data_AF-A0A6J0MU62-F1
#
_entry.id   AF-A0A6J0MU62-F1
#
_cell.length_a   1.000
_cell.length_b   1.000
_cell.length_c   1.000
_cell.angle_alpha   90.00
_cell.angle_beta   90.00
_cell.angle_gamma   90.00
#
_symmetry.space_group_name_H-M   'P 1'
#
loop_
_entity.id
_entity.type
_entity.pdbx_description
1 polymer ?
#
loop_
_entity_poly.entity_id
_entity_poly.type
_entity_poly.pdbx_seq_one_letter_code
_entity_poly.pdbx_strand_id
1 'polypeptide(L)'
;MERNEEEARRAMGIAEKKVLENDYYGAKTFINQAKHLYPNLDGLHQALIMIDVYISASTSKGGREADWYEILGVDRLADDETVKKQYKKLALLLHPDKNKLNGAEGAFKLVLEAWSQSSTQEIEKMV
;
A
#
# COMPACT_ATOMS: atom_id res chain seq x y z
N MET A 1 20.86 13.59 15.61
CA MET A 1 19.84 13.40 14.56
C MET A 1 19.74 11.93 14.13
N GLU A 2 20.83 11.16 14.15
CA GLU A 2 20.86 9.74 13.75
C GLU A 2 20.03 8.77 14.59
N ARG A 3 19.78 9.05 15.88
CA ARG A 3 18.96 8.16 16.74
C ARG A 3 17.53 8.00 16.23
N ASN A 4 16.91 9.09 15.77
CA ASN A 4 15.53 9.07 15.31
C ASN A 4 15.38 8.30 13.98
N GLU A 5 16.39 8.36 13.11
CA GLU A 5 16.42 7.59 11.86
C GLU A 5 16.56 6.10 12.14
N GLU A 6 17.46 5.72 13.06
CA GLU A 6 17.65 4.31 13.42
C GLU A 6 16.41 3.73 14.11
N GLU A 7 15.77 4.49 15.00
CA GLU A 7 14.50 4.09 15.62
C GLU A 7 13.37 3.95 14.58
N ALA A 8 13.30 4.85 13.60
CA ALA A 8 12.31 4.75 12.53
C ALA A 8 12.56 3.53 11.63
N ARG A 9 13.83 3.21 11.31
CA ARG A 9 14.19 1.96 10.60
C ARG A 9 13.82 0.70 11.38
N ARG A 10 14.04 0.70 12.70
CA ARG A 10 13.61 -0.42 13.57
C ARG A 10 12.10 -0.58 13.55
N ALA A 11 11.35 0.51 13.68
CA ALA A 11 9.89 0.49 13.61
C ALA A 11 9.39 -0.04 12.26
N MET A 12 10.04 0.34 11.15
CA MET A 12 9.77 -0.24 9.83
C MET A 12 9.96 -1.76 9.78
N GLY A 13 11.10 -2.28 10.27
CA GLY A 13 11.33 -3.72 10.29
C GLY A 13 10.30 -4.49 11.15
N ILE A 14 9.81 -3.88 12.23
CA ILE A 14 8.71 -4.44 13.03
C ILE A 14 7.40 -4.42 12.24
N ALA A 15 7.11 -3.34 11.53
CA ALA A 15 5.91 -3.24 10.69
C ALA A 15 5.89 -4.30 9.59
N GLU A 16 7.02 -4.53 8.91
CA GLU A 16 7.15 -5.60 7.91
C GLU A 16 6.88 -6.99 8.50
N LYS A 17 7.45 -7.28 9.67
CA LYS A 17 7.18 -8.54 10.37
C LYS A 17 5.70 -8.70 10.71
N LYS A 18 5.04 -7.63 11.17
CA LYS A 18 3.62 -7.64 11.49
C LYS A 18 2.73 -7.88 10.27
N VAL A 19 3.12 -7.35 9.11
CA VAL A 19 2.42 -7.64 7.84
C VAL A 19 2.48 -9.13 7.52
N LEU A 20 3.61 -9.80 7.76
CA LEU A 20 3.72 -11.26 7.61
C LEU A 20 2.87 -12.03 8.63
N GLU A 21 2.65 -11.47 9.82
CA GLU A 21 1.75 -12.02 10.86
C GLU A 21 0.26 -11.73 10.60
N ASN A 22 -0.08 -11.06 9.48
CA ASN A 22 -1.43 -10.57 9.14
C ASN A 22 -1.96 -9.51 10.12
N ASP A 23 -1.10 -8.89 10.93
CA ASP A 23 -1.44 -7.80 11.83
C ASP A 23 -1.18 -6.43 11.16
N TYR A 24 -2.06 -6.08 10.22
CA TYR A 24 -1.91 -4.85 9.44
C TYR A 24 -2.14 -3.58 10.28
N TYR A 25 -3.06 -3.64 11.26
CA TYR A 25 -3.33 -2.53 12.17
C TYR A 25 -2.15 -2.25 13.10
N GLY A 26 -1.51 -3.30 13.63
CA GLY A 26 -0.26 -3.18 14.35
C GLY A 26 0.82 -2.59 13.47
N ALA A 27 0.99 -3.08 12.23
CA ALA A 27 1.97 -2.53 11.29
C ALA A 27 1.76 -1.02 11.04
N LYS A 28 0.51 -0.57 10.86
CA LYS A 28 0.17 0.85 10.66
C LYS A 28 0.62 1.72 11.83
N THR A 29 0.48 1.21 13.05
CA THR A 29 0.91 1.92 14.26
C THR A 29 2.42 2.16 14.25
N PHE A 30 3.21 1.14 13.91
CA PHE A 30 4.66 1.24 13.82
C PHE A 30 5.11 2.15 12.67
N ILE A 31 4.45 2.11 11.52
CA ILE A 31 4.75 3.03 10.40
C ILE A 31 4.41 4.48 10.75
N ASN A 32 3.28 4.72 11.42
CA ASN A 32 2.97 6.08 11.89
C ASN A 32 4.01 6.55 12.91
N GLN A 33 4.44 5.68 13.83
CA GLN A 33 5.52 6.00 14.75
C GLN A 33 6.82 6.35 14.00
N ALA A 34 7.21 5.54 13.01
CA ALA A 34 8.36 5.83 12.15
C ALA A 34 8.22 7.18 11.42
N LYS A 35 7.01 7.51 10.95
CA LYS A 35 6.71 8.81 10.31
C LYS A 35 6.84 10.00 11.26
N HIS A 36 6.41 9.83 12.52
CA HIS A 36 6.56 10.87 13.55
C HIS A 36 8.03 11.06 13.94
N LEU A 37 8.81 9.99 13.97
CA LEU A 37 10.24 10.03 14.29
C LEU A 37 11.08 10.60 13.15
N TYR A 38 10.84 10.12 11.93
CA TYR A 38 11.59 10.50 10.74
C TYR A 38 10.71 10.42 9.47
N PRO A 39 10.02 11.51 9.10
CA PRO A 39 9.09 11.52 7.96
C PRO A 39 9.77 11.37 6.60
N ASN A 40 11.07 11.67 6.51
CA ASN A 40 11.87 11.54 5.29
C ASN A 40 12.60 10.19 5.20
N LEU A 41 12.10 9.16 5.90
CA LEU A 41 12.70 7.83 5.84
C LEU A 41 12.44 7.18 4.49
N ASP A 42 13.49 6.66 3.87
CA ASP A 42 13.39 5.91 2.61
C ASP A 42 12.53 4.64 2.81
N GLY A 43 11.61 4.36 1.89
CA GLY A 43 10.70 3.22 2.00
C GLY A 43 9.45 3.45 2.87
N LEU A 44 9.40 4.53 3.67
CA LEU A 44 8.29 4.78 4.59
C LEU A 44 6.96 5.01 3.88
N HIS A 45 7.00 5.77 2.78
CA HIS A 45 5.80 6.02 1.97
C HIS A 45 5.27 4.72 1.34
N GLN A 46 6.18 3.88 0.85
CA GLN A 46 5.86 2.57 0.29
C GLN A 46 5.27 1.63 1.33
N ALA A 47 5.85 1.59 2.54
CA ALA A 47 5.35 0.80 3.65
C ALA A 47 3.94 1.23 4.07
N LEU A 48 3.69 2.54 4.11
CA LEU A 48 2.38 3.10 4.45
C LEU A 48 1.32 2.69 3.43
N ILE A 49 1.62 2.81 2.14
CA ILE A 49 0.73 2.39 1.05
C ILE A 49 0.44 0.88 1.13
N MET A 50 1.49 0.07 1.30
CA MET A 50 1.36 -1.38 1.40
C MET A 50 0.41 -1.78 2.52
N ILE A 51 0.59 -1.21 3.72
CA ILE A 51 -0.26 -1.51 4.87
C ILE A 51 -1.69 -1.01 4.65
N ASP A 52 -1.87 0.17 4.07
CA ASP A 52 -3.20 0.72 3.81
C ASP A 52 -3.97 -0.17 2.83
N VAL A 53 -3.32 -0.64 1.76
CA VAL A 53 -3.87 -1.63 0.81
C VAL A 53 -4.29 -2.92 1.53
N TYR A 54 -3.44 -3.47 2.41
CA TYR A 54 -3.79 -4.67 3.17
C TYR A 54 -4.96 -4.45 4.15
N ILE A 55 -5.03 -3.28 4.80
CA ILE A 55 -6.16 -2.93 5.68
C ILE A 55 -7.44 -2.80 4.88
N SER A 56 -7.41 -2.10 3.75
CA SER A 56 -8.57 -1.97 2.85
C SER A 56 -9.02 -3.35 2.35
N ALA A 57 -8.08 -4.20 1.93
CA ALA A 57 -8.38 -5.56 1.48
C ALA A 57 -8.95 -6.46 2.58
N SER A 58 -8.44 -6.37 3.82
CA SER A 58 -8.96 -7.12 4.96
C SER A 58 -10.30 -6.60 5.50
N THR A 59 -10.60 -5.31 5.27
CA THR A 59 -11.87 -4.68 5.67
C THR A 59 -12.97 -4.87 4.63
N SER A 60 -12.62 -5.20 3.39
CA SER A 60 -13.57 -5.59 2.33
C SER A 60 -14.35 -6.83 2.78
N LYS A 61 -15.49 -6.59 3.42
CA LYS A 61 -16.46 -7.61 3.80
C LYS A 61 -17.32 -7.95 2.57
N GLY A 62 -16.70 -8.55 1.56
CA GLY A 62 -17.36 -9.34 0.52
C GLY A 62 -18.52 -8.66 -0.21
N GLY A 63 -18.39 -7.38 -0.55
CA GLY A 63 -19.54 -6.59 -0.98
C GLY A 63 -19.24 -5.53 -2.02
N ARG A 64 -18.98 -5.95 -3.27
CA ARG A 64 -19.29 -5.22 -4.53
C ARG A 64 -18.49 -3.93 -4.74
N GLU A 65 -17.78 -3.85 -5.87
CA GLU A 65 -17.26 -2.65 -6.59
C GLU A 65 -16.65 -1.49 -5.78
N ALA A 66 -17.38 -0.95 -4.81
CA ALA A 66 -17.03 0.06 -3.84
C ALA A 66 -15.77 -0.24 -3.00
N ASP A 67 -15.49 -1.52 -2.73
CA ASP A 67 -14.30 -1.94 -1.96
C ASP A 67 -12.99 -1.73 -2.75
N TRP A 68 -13.03 -1.80 -4.09
CA TRP A 68 -11.83 -1.67 -4.93
C TRP A 68 -11.32 -0.23 -4.98
N TYR A 69 -12.24 0.75 -4.95
CA TYR A 69 -11.90 2.16 -4.86
C TYR A 69 -11.12 2.45 -3.56
N GLU A 70 -11.50 1.82 -2.44
CA GLU A 70 -10.79 1.95 -1.16
C GLU A 70 -9.41 1.28 -1.17
N ILE A 71 -9.26 0.15 -1.88
CA ILE A 71 -7.95 -0.50 -2.09
C ILE A 71 -7.04 0.37 -2.96
N LEU A 72 -7.59 1.01 -3.98
CA LEU A 72 -6.88 1.94 -4.86
C LEU A 72 -6.65 3.31 -4.21
N GLY A 73 -7.29 3.59 -3.06
CA GLY A 73 -7.20 4.89 -2.38
C GLY A 73 -7.83 6.03 -3.19
N VAL A 74 -8.86 5.73 -3.98
CA VAL A 74 -9.64 6.72 -4.74
C VAL A 74 -11.06 6.81 -4.18
N ASP A 75 -11.72 7.94 -4.46
CA ASP A 75 -13.14 8.09 -4.17
C ASP A 75 -13.98 7.15 -5.05
N ARG A 76 -15.10 6.67 -4.54
CA ARG A 76 -16.07 5.86 -5.30
C ARG A 76 -16.72 6.68 -6.43
N LEU A 77 -16.68 8.00 -6.33
CA LEU A 77 -17.12 8.96 -7.35
C LEU A 77 -15.98 9.40 -8.28
N ALA A 78 -14.79 8.82 -8.18
CA ALA A 78 -13.66 9.19 -9.02
C ALA A 78 -13.85 8.70 -10.48
N ASP A 79 -13.53 9.56 -11.44
CA ASP A 79 -13.54 9.20 -12.87
C ASP A 79 -12.48 8.13 -13.21
N ASP A 80 -12.70 7.35 -14.27
CA ASP A 80 -11.78 6.31 -14.74
C ASP A 80 -10.34 6.82 -14.92
N GLU A 81 -10.16 8.06 -15.38
CA GLU A 81 -8.84 8.69 -15.50
C GLU A 81 -8.13 8.85 -14.15
N THR A 82 -8.87 9.21 -13.11
CA THR A 82 -8.34 9.36 -11.75
C THR A 82 -7.96 8.00 -11.18
N VAL A 83 -8.79 6.98 -11.40
CA VAL A 83 -8.49 5.59 -11.02
C VAL A 83 -7.22 5.11 -11.75
N LYS A 84 -7.10 5.33 -13.07
CA LYS A 84 -5.93 4.94 -13.88
C LYS A 84 -4.65 5.62 -13.41
N LYS A 85 -4.72 6.93 -13.14
CA LYS A 85 -3.57 7.70 -12.62
C LYS A 85 -3.14 7.19 -11.24
N GLN A 86 -4.09 6.90 -10.37
CA GLN A 86 -3.80 6.41 -9.03
C GLN A 86 -3.22 5.00 -9.08
N TYR A 87 -3.80 4.09 -9.87
CA TYR A 87 -3.26 2.76 -10.11
C TYR A 87 -1.81 2.82 -10.63
N LYS A 88 -1.53 3.63 -11.66
CA LYS A 88 -0.15 3.78 -12.18
C LYS A 88 0.82 4.27 -11.09
N LYS A 89 0.39 5.20 -10.21
CA LYS A 89 1.22 5.63 -9.07
C LYS A 89 1.47 4.50 -8.09
N LEU A 90 0.42 3.77 -7.68
CA LEU A 90 0.54 2.65 -6.75
C LEU A 90 1.44 1.55 -7.32
N ALA A 91 1.27 1.21 -8.59
CA ALA A 91 2.08 0.23 -9.29
C ALA A 91 3.57 0.60 -9.29
N LEU A 92 3.90 1.87 -9.53
CA LEU A 92 5.29 2.36 -9.47
C LEU A 92 5.86 2.40 -8.06
N LEU A 93 5.03 2.65 -7.05
CA LEU A 93 5.44 2.74 -5.64
C LEU A 93 5.60 1.36 -5.00
N LEU A 94 4.77 0.39 -5.38
CA LEU A 94 4.81 -0.98 -4.92
C LEU A 94 5.68 -1.89 -5.82
N HIS A 95 6.25 -1.34 -6.88
CA HIS A 95 7.07 -2.12 -7.82
C HIS A 95 8.27 -2.77 -7.10
N PRO A 96 8.53 -4.07 -7.28
CA PRO A 96 9.59 -4.80 -6.57
C PRO A 96 11.01 -4.26 -6.86
N ASP A 97 11.19 -3.53 -7.96
CA ASP A 97 12.45 -2.85 -8.30
C ASP A 97 12.80 -1.74 -7.30
N LYS A 98 11.79 -0.96 -6.86
CA LYS A 98 11.97 0.16 -5.93
C LYS A 98 11.62 -0.21 -4.49
N ASN A 99 10.74 -1.18 -4.30
CA ASN A 99 10.22 -1.58 -3.01
C ASN A 99 10.68 -3.00 -2.67
N LYS A 100 11.69 -3.10 -1.80
CA LYS A 100 12.21 -4.37 -1.29
C LYS A 100 11.53 -4.83 0.01
N LEU A 101 10.40 -4.20 0.38
CA LEU A 101 9.70 -4.53 1.62
C LEU A 101 8.99 -5.88 1.51
N ASN A 102 8.97 -6.58 2.64
CA ASN A 102 8.25 -7.84 2.75
C ASN A 102 6.73 -7.59 2.71
N GLY A 103 6.06 -8.16 1.69
CA GLY A 103 4.62 -7.94 1.45
C GLY A 103 4.31 -6.96 0.32
N ALA A 104 5.31 -6.31 -0.28
CA ALA A 104 5.08 -5.39 -1.39
C ALA A 104 4.40 -6.06 -2.58
N GLU A 105 4.82 -7.29 -2.91
CA GLU A 105 4.23 -8.11 -3.97
C GLU A 105 2.74 -8.44 -3.69
N GLY A 106 2.40 -8.77 -2.44
CA GLY A 106 1.02 -9.09 -2.07
C GLY A 106 0.11 -7.86 -2.14
N ALA A 107 0.59 -6.70 -1.66
CA ALA A 107 -0.13 -5.44 -1.84
C ALA A 107 -0.28 -5.06 -3.32
N PHE A 108 0.77 -5.24 -4.12
CA PHE A 108 0.71 -5.00 -5.57
C PHE A 108 -0.34 -5.88 -6.25
N LYS A 109 -0.42 -7.16 -5.87
CA LYS A 109 -1.44 -8.08 -6.36
C LYS A 109 -2.86 -7.64 -5.98
N LEU A 110 -3.08 -7.18 -4.75
CA LEU A 110 -4.39 -6.65 -4.32
C LEU A 110 -4.80 -5.41 -5.14
N VAL A 111 -3.85 -4.51 -5.41
CA VAL A 111 -4.07 -3.33 -6.27
C VAL A 111 -4.39 -3.75 -7.71
N LEU A 112 -3.71 -4.76 -8.25
CA LEU A 112 -4.00 -5.33 -9.57
C LEU A 112 -5.39 -5.96 -9.63
N GLU A 113 -5.79 -6.71 -8.62
CA GLU A 113 -7.12 -7.32 -8.54
C GLU A 113 -8.20 -6.24 -8.47
N ALA A 114 -8.00 -5.20 -7.65
CA ALA A 114 -8.89 -4.05 -7.57
C ALA A 114 -9.02 -3.32 -8.92
N TRP A 115 -7.90 -3.09 -9.61
CA TRP A 115 -7.89 -2.50 -10.94
C TRP A 115 -8.62 -3.38 -11.97
N SER A 116 -8.39 -4.69 -11.96
CA SER A 116 -9.05 -5.62 -12.88
C SER A 116 -10.56 -5.70 -12.68
N GLN A 117 -11.05 -5.39 -11.48
CA GLN A 117 -12.47 -5.36 -11.14
C GLN A 117 -13.11 -3.99 -11.39
N SER A 118 -12.32 -2.92 -11.34
CA SER A 118 -12.77 -1.63 -11.87
C SER A 118 -13.06 -1.81 -13.36
N SER A 119 -14.23 -1.36 -13.83
CA SER A 119 -14.68 -1.57 -15.22
C SER A 119 -13.76 -0.92 -16.28
N THR A 120 -12.68 -0.25 -15.85
CA THR A 120 -11.60 0.30 -16.66
C THR A 120 -10.69 -0.81 -17.21
N GLN A 121 -11.20 -1.66 -18.12
CA GLN A 121 -10.39 -2.68 -18.80
C GLN A 121 -9.46 -2.06 -19.86
N GLU A 122 -8.30 -1.57 -19.42
CA GLU A 122 -7.14 -1.32 -20.28
C GLU A 122 -5.89 -1.83 -19.55
N ILE A 123 -5.70 -3.14 -19.59
CA ILE A 123 -4.46 -3.78 -19.13
C ILE A 123 -3.40 -3.50 -20.20
N GLU A 124 -2.68 -2.38 -20.06
CA GLU A 124 -1.35 -2.25 -20.65
C GLU A 124 -0.49 -3.36 -20.03
N LYS A 125 -0.26 -4.42 -20.83
CA LYS A 125 0.72 -5.46 -20.53
C LYS A 125 2.09 -4.81 -20.39
N MET A 126 2.48 -4.50 -19.15
CA MET A 126 3.88 -4.33 -18.79
C MET A 126 4.31 -5.61 -18.06
N VAL A 127 4.63 -6.62 -18.87
CA VAL A 127 5.61 -7.68 -18.55
C VAL A 127 6.74 -7.48 -19.54
#